data_AF-A0A958W0K2-F1
#
_entry.id   AF-A0A958W0K2-F1
#
_cell.length_a   1.000
_cell.length_b   1.000
_cell.length_c   1.000
_cell.angle_alpha   90.00
_cell.angle_beta   90.00
_cell.angle_gamma   90.00
#
_symmetry.space_group_name_H-M   'P 1'
#
loop_
_entity.id
_entity.type
_entity.pdbx_description
1 polymer ?
#
loop_
_entity_poly.entity_id
_entity_poly.type
_entity_poly.pdbx_seq_one_letter_code
_entity_poly.pdbx_strand_id
1 'polypeptide(L)'
;MNKFCSTIVLSLLNSIVVKALSIQLAFVVLMGSLIDLHDFAKLPYLIDHYNQHKSKDLAFSVPQFFELHYGSMAEEHDKEEREQHKGLPFRAPDNTSIHSTIFFTETENTSIELEAVEVTYTNFYQPHSSTEFQPSIFQPPRKG
;
A
#
# COMPACT_ATOMS: atom_id res chain seq x y z
N MET A 1 5.32 43.84 -12.92
CA MET A 1 6.53 42.99 -12.93
C MET A 1 6.50 41.88 -11.87
N ASN A 2 6.02 42.13 -10.64
CA ASN A 2 6.08 41.15 -9.54
C ASN A 2 5.23 39.87 -9.73
N LYS A 3 4.07 39.95 -10.40
CA LYS A 3 3.19 38.78 -10.62
C LYS A 3 3.82 37.73 -11.56
N PHE A 4 4.53 38.18 -12.59
CA PHE A 4 5.14 37.29 -13.59
C PHE A 4 6.33 36.50 -13.00
N CYS A 5 7.14 37.17 -12.16
CA CYS A 5 8.21 36.52 -11.41
C CYS A 5 7.66 35.49 -10.41
N SER A 6 6.59 35.82 -9.69
CA SER A 6 5.95 34.92 -8.74
C SER A 6 5.40 33.65 -9.40
N THR A 7 4.76 33.75 -10.58
CA THR A 7 4.21 32.58 -11.30
C THR A 7 5.32 31.66 -11.81
N ILE A 8 6.43 32.21 -12.31
CA ILE A 8 7.58 31.41 -12.77
C ILE A 8 8.22 30.67 -11.59
N VAL A 9 8.41 31.33 -10.45
CA VAL A 9 8.98 30.70 -9.25
C VAL A 9 8.07 29.58 -8.73
N LEU A 10 6.75 29.79 -8.67
CA LEU A 10 5.81 28.73 -8.29
C LEU A 10 5.82 27.55 -9.28
N SER A 11 5.89 27.82 -10.58
CA SER A 11 5.95 26.76 -11.61
C SER A 11 7.24 25.93 -11.50
N LEU A 12 8.39 26.60 -11.30
CA LEU A 12 9.67 25.92 -11.09
C LEU A 12 9.68 25.11 -9.80
N LEU A 13 9.17 25.66 -8.70
CA LEU A 13 9.04 24.97 -7.43
C LEU A 13 8.16 23.72 -7.56
N ASN A 14 7.02 23.84 -8.24
CA ASN A 14 6.12 22.71 -8.48
C ASN A 14 6.80 21.62 -9.34
N SER A 15 7.53 22.02 -10.39
CA SER A 15 8.29 21.08 -11.22
C SER A 15 9.36 20.32 -10.42
N ILE A 16 10.05 20.99 -9.49
CA ILE A 16 11.05 20.36 -8.62
C ILE A 16 10.38 19.37 -7.65
N VAL A 17 9.25 19.77 -7.04
CA VAL A 17 8.51 18.91 -6.09
C VAL A 17 7.99 17.65 -6.79
N VAL A 18 7.38 17.77 -7.97
CA VAL A 18 6.88 16.61 -8.72
C VAL A 18 8.01 15.65 -9.05
N LYS A 19 9.16 16.15 -9.53
CA LYS A 19 10.33 15.31 -9.82
C LYS A 19 10.86 14.59 -8.57
N ALA A 20 10.93 15.30 -7.44
CA ALA A 20 11.36 14.69 -6.18
C ALA A 20 10.41 13.57 -5.73
N LEU A 21 9.09 13.79 -5.83
CA LEU A 21 8.09 12.78 -5.53
C LEU A 21 8.18 11.57 -6.48
N SER A 22 8.38 11.81 -7.78
CA SER A 22 8.58 10.73 -8.76
C SER A 22 9.82 9.90 -8.47
N ILE A 23 10.94 10.54 -8.11
CA ILE A 23 12.18 9.85 -7.74
C ILE A 23 11.98 9.02 -6.46
N GLN A 24 11.32 9.59 -5.46
CA GLN A 24 11.03 8.89 -4.21
C GLN A 24 10.13 7.67 -4.45
N LEU A 25 9.08 7.81 -5.26
CA LEU A 25 8.19 6.70 -5.60
C LEU A 25 8.95 5.59 -6.35
N ALA A 26 9.77 5.96 -7.35
CA ALA A 26 10.59 5.00 -8.09
C ALA A 26 11.56 4.24 -7.16
N PHE A 27 12.18 4.93 -6.20
CA PHE A 27 13.04 4.31 -5.20
C PHE A 27 12.28 3.30 -4.34
N VAL A 28 11.10 3.68 -3.82
CA VAL A 28 10.27 2.78 -3.00
C VAL A 28 9.86 1.53 -3.78
N VAL A 29 9.46 1.68 -5.05
CA VAL A 29 9.07 0.55 -5.91
C VAL A 29 10.26 -0.37 -6.18
N LEU A 30 11.42 0.18 -6.53
CA LEU A 30 12.63 -0.61 -6.77
C LEU A 30 13.09 -1.34 -5.51
N MET A 31 13.16 -0.64 -4.38
CA MET A 31 13.56 -1.27 -3.11
C MET A 31 12.56 -2.33 -2.65
N GLY A 32 11.26 -2.11 -2.83
CA GLY A 32 10.23 -3.09 -2.52
C GLY A 32 10.27 -4.34 -3.41
N SER A 33 10.85 -4.25 -4.62
CA SER A 33 11.10 -5.42 -5.46
C SER A 33 12.35 -6.23 -5.08
N LEU A 34 13.28 -5.60 -4.34
CA LEU A 34 14.55 -6.21 -3.94
C LEU A 34 14.53 -6.72 -2.50
N ILE A 35 13.70 -6.13 -1.65
CA ILE A 35 13.65 -6.41 -0.22
C ILE A 35 12.20 -6.70 0.17
N ASP A 36 11.97 -7.90 0.71
CA ASP A 36 10.70 -8.21 1.36
C ASP A 36 10.63 -7.49 2.71
N LEU A 37 9.60 -6.66 2.91
CA LEU A 37 9.43 -5.93 4.17
C LEU A 37 9.25 -6.89 5.36
N HIS A 38 8.75 -8.10 5.11
CA HIS A 38 8.65 -9.17 6.11
C HIS A 38 10.01 -9.59 6.66
N ASP A 39 11.09 -9.48 5.88
CA ASP A 39 12.44 -9.81 6.35
C ASP A 39 12.95 -8.84 7.43
N PHE A 40 12.47 -7.60 7.46
CA PHE A 40 12.82 -6.68 8.55
C PHE A 40 12.32 -7.18 9.91
N ALA A 41 11.20 -7.92 9.96
CA ALA A 41 10.67 -8.50 11.19
C ALA A 41 11.59 -9.62 11.75
N LYS A 42 12.48 -10.17 10.91
CA LYS A 42 13.44 -11.22 11.29
C LYS A 42 14.80 -10.66 11.74
N LEU A 43 15.01 -9.34 11.71
CA LEU A 43 16.27 -8.74 12.18
C LEU A 43 16.64 -9.08 13.63
N PRO A 44 15.70 -9.17 14.60
CA PRO A 44 16.04 -9.64 15.94
C PRO A 44 16.66 -11.04 15.94
N TYR A 45 16.10 -11.95 15.12
CA TYR A 45 16.62 -13.31 14.96
C TYR A 45 18.04 -13.34 14.37
N LEU A 46 18.30 -12.49 13.36
CA LEU A 46 19.64 -12.31 12.78
C LEU A 46 20.68 -11.92 13.85
N ILE A 47 20.33 -10.96 14.71
CA ILE A 47 21.21 -10.48 15.78
C ILE A 47 21.44 -11.59 16.82
N ASP A 48 20.39 -12.29 17.23
CA ASP A 48 20.50 -13.39 18.19
C ASP A 48 21.34 -14.54 17.64
N HIS A 49 21.21 -14.87 16.35
CA HIS A 49 22.01 -15.89 15.69
C HIS A 49 23.48 -15.48 15.56
N TYR A 50 23.77 -14.21 15.23
CA TYR A 50 25.13 -13.67 15.29
C TYR A 50 25.74 -13.79 16.70
N ASN A 51 24.97 -13.45 17.73
CA ASN A 51 25.42 -13.55 19.12
C ASN A 51 25.70 -15.01 19.53
N GLN A 52 24.97 -15.99 19.00
CA GLN A 52 25.25 -17.41 19.23
C GLN A 52 26.62 -17.81 18.67
N HIS A 53 26.95 -17.44 17.43
CA HIS A 53 28.29 -17.68 16.88
C HIS A 53 29.37 -16.96 17.68
N LYS A 54 29.14 -15.70 18.06
CA LYS A 54 30.08 -14.93 18.88
C LYS A 54 30.28 -15.50 20.29
N SER A 55 29.27 -16.16 20.83
CA SER A 55 29.39 -16.85 22.13
C SER A 55 30.25 -18.12 22.06
N LYS A 56 30.27 -18.78 20.89
CA LYS A 56 31.12 -19.95 20.63
C LYS A 56 32.56 -19.55 20.31
N ASP A 57 32.73 -18.44 19.58
CA ASP A 57 34.03 -17.86 19.26
C ASP A 57 34.01 -16.33 19.43
N LEU A 58 34.71 -15.84 20.45
CA LEU A 58 34.78 -14.41 20.78
C LEU A 58 35.46 -13.57 19.67
N ALA A 59 36.30 -14.18 18.84
CA ALA A 59 36.92 -13.53 17.70
C ALA A 59 35.99 -13.46 16.47
N PHE A 60 34.82 -14.11 16.53
CA PHE A 60 33.87 -14.13 15.43
C PHE A 60 33.28 -12.75 15.16
N SER A 61 33.47 -12.29 13.93
CA SER A 61 33.15 -10.93 13.49
C SER A 61 31.90 -10.89 12.62
N VAL A 62 31.30 -9.71 12.52
CA VAL A 62 30.11 -9.48 11.67
C VAL A 62 30.38 -9.80 10.19
N PRO A 63 31.51 -9.41 9.57
CA PRO A 63 31.79 -9.80 8.18
C PRO A 63 31.91 -11.31 7.99
N GLN A 64 32.51 -12.03 8.94
CA GLN A 64 32.60 -13.49 8.89
C GLN A 64 31.22 -14.13 8.96
N PHE A 65 30.30 -13.59 9.77
CA PHE A 65 28.91 -14.04 9.80
C PHE A 65 28.23 -13.89 8.44
N PHE A 66 28.36 -12.72 7.79
CA PHE A 66 27.77 -12.52 6.48
C PHE A 66 28.40 -13.40 5.41
N GLU A 67 29.71 -13.61 5.42
CA GLU A 67 30.37 -14.54 4.48
C GLU A 67 29.89 -15.98 4.68
N LEU A 68 29.73 -16.41 5.94
CA LEU A 68 29.31 -17.74 6.29
C LEU A 68 27.84 -18.02 5.92
N HIS A 69 26.95 -17.03 6.09
CA HIS A 69 25.50 -17.21 5.94
C HIS A 69 24.89 -16.67 4.65
N TYR A 70 25.59 -15.76 3.95
CA TYR A 70 25.13 -15.09 2.73
C TYR A 70 26.20 -15.03 1.61
N GLY A 71 27.44 -15.40 1.93
CA GLY A 71 28.55 -15.38 1.00
C GLY A 71 28.76 -16.72 0.30
N SER A 72 30.00 -16.96 -0.10
CA SER A 72 30.37 -18.15 -0.88
C SER A 72 30.20 -19.46 -0.10
N MET A 73 30.27 -19.39 1.23
CA MET A 73 30.21 -20.55 2.12
C MET A 73 28.78 -20.91 2.56
N ALA A 74 27.78 -20.09 2.19
CA ALA A 74 26.40 -20.22 2.66
C ALA A 74 25.77 -21.57 2.30
N GLU A 75 25.98 -22.07 1.08
CA GLU A 75 25.38 -23.33 0.63
C GLU A 75 25.95 -24.55 1.36
N GLU A 76 27.25 -24.51 1.70
CA GLU A 76 27.93 -25.57 2.43
C GLU A 76 27.50 -25.56 3.90
N HIS A 77 27.52 -24.38 4.52
CA HIS A 77 27.11 -24.23 5.92
C HIS A 77 25.61 -24.53 6.13
N ASP A 78 24.76 -24.22 5.14
CA ASP A 78 23.35 -24.60 5.16
C ASP A 78 23.15 -26.10 5.24
N LYS A 79 24.02 -26.94 4.67
CA LYS A 79 23.88 -28.40 4.74
C LYS A 79 24.08 -28.95 6.15
N GLU A 80 24.85 -28.25 6.99
CA GLU A 80 25.17 -28.65 8.36
C GLU A 80 24.08 -28.22 9.36
N GLU A 81 23.48 -27.03 9.18
CA GLU A 81 22.55 -26.42 10.16
C GLU A 81 21.20 -25.95 9.55
N ARG A 82 20.67 -26.65 8.53
CA ARG A 82 19.43 -26.30 7.77
C ARG A 82 18.26 -25.76 8.60
N GLU A 83 17.95 -26.37 9.74
CA GLU A 83 16.76 -25.99 10.53
C GLU A 83 16.94 -24.69 11.31
N GLN A 84 18.17 -24.34 11.72
CA GLN A 84 18.48 -23.08 12.42
C GLN A 84 18.59 -21.89 11.46
N HIS A 85 18.54 -22.17 10.17
CA HIS A 85 18.88 -21.27 9.08
C HIS A 85 17.64 -20.71 8.37
N LYS A 86 16.47 -21.33 8.60
CA LYS A 86 15.17 -20.94 8.02
C LYS A 86 14.66 -19.58 8.53
N GLY A 87 15.12 -19.12 9.69
CA GLY A 87 14.68 -17.87 10.32
C GLY A 87 15.44 -16.64 9.84
N LEU A 88 16.54 -16.79 9.10
CA LEU A 88 17.37 -15.67 8.68
C LEU A 88 16.69 -14.86 7.56
N PRO A 89 16.71 -13.52 7.62
CA PRO A 89 16.19 -12.66 6.56
C PRO A 89 17.02 -12.78 5.28
N PHE A 90 16.47 -12.36 4.13
CA PHE A 90 17.18 -12.15 2.86
C PHE A 90 17.81 -13.41 2.23
N ARG A 91 17.34 -14.60 2.61
CA ARG A 91 17.85 -15.88 2.07
C ARG A 91 17.11 -16.42 0.86
N ALA A 92 15.91 -15.91 0.64
CA ALA A 92 15.02 -16.33 -0.40
C ALA A 92 15.31 -15.57 -1.71
N PRO A 93 15.50 -16.27 -2.85
CA PRO A 93 15.03 -15.79 -4.15
C PRO A 93 13.52 -16.04 -4.32
N ASP A 94 12.83 -16.49 -3.26
CA ASP A 94 11.39 -16.69 -3.20
C ASP A 94 10.78 -15.37 -3.63
N ASN A 95 10.23 -15.43 -4.82
CA ASN A 95 9.77 -14.33 -5.63
C ASN A 95 8.48 -13.77 -5.02
N THR A 96 8.55 -13.26 -3.79
CA THR A 96 7.53 -12.37 -3.23
C THR A 96 7.71 -11.03 -3.93
N SER A 97 7.54 -11.04 -5.27
CA SER A 97 7.32 -9.83 -6.01
C SER A 97 6.15 -9.15 -5.33
N ILE A 98 6.41 -8.03 -4.67
CA ILE A 98 5.33 -7.13 -4.29
C ILE A 98 4.70 -6.76 -5.63
N HIS A 99 3.58 -7.40 -5.98
CA HIS A 99 2.73 -6.98 -7.08
C HIS A 99 2.05 -5.69 -6.65
N SER A 100 2.82 -4.60 -6.60
CA SER A 100 2.29 -3.26 -6.46
C SER A 100 1.66 -2.89 -7.80
N THR A 101 0.38 -3.20 -7.98
CA THR A 101 -0.39 -2.65 -9.09
C THR A 101 -0.62 -1.16 -8.81
N ILE A 102 0.20 -0.31 -9.41
CA ILE A 102 0.03 1.14 -9.34
C ILE A 102 -0.95 1.53 -10.45
N PHE A 103 -2.16 1.94 -10.09
CA PHE A 103 -3.13 2.50 -11.03
C PHE A 103 -2.86 3.99 -11.19
N PHE A 104 -2.38 4.39 -12.37
CA PHE A 104 -2.40 5.78 -12.78
C PHE A 104 -3.75 6.04 -13.45
N THR A 105 -4.67 6.69 -12.75
CA THR A 105 -5.86 7.27 -13.39
C THR A 105 -5.48 8.64 -13.91
N GLU A 106 -5.79 8.90 -15.19
CA GLU A 106 -5.84 10.29 -15.65
C GLU A 106 -6.97 10.98 -14.90
N THR A 107 -6.69 12.16 -14.36
CA THR A 107 -7.73 13.04 -13.83
C THR A 107 -8.41 13.66 -15.03
N GLU A 108 -9.39 12.98 -15.61
CA GLU A 108 -10.28 13.66 -16.54
C GLU A 108 -11.07 14.71 -15.75
N ASN A 109 -10.89 15.97 -16.12
CA ASN A 109 -11.77 17.05 -15.67
C ASN A 109 -13.11 16.85 -16.38
N THR A 110 -13.91 15.87 -15.95
CA THR A 110 -15.27 15.71 -16.45
C THR A 110 -16.08 16.91 -15.98
N SER A 111 -16.22 17.91 -16.85
CA SER A 111 -17.23 18.95 -16.67
C SER A 111 -18.58 18.28 -16.88
N ILE A 112 -19.31 18.02 -15.79
CA ILE A 112 -20.70 17.64 -15.87
C ILE A 112 -21.46 18.88 -16.32
N GLU A 113 -21.78 18.95 -17.61
CA GLU A 113 -22.75 19.92 -18.11
C GLU A 113 -24.13 19.48 -17.59
N LEU A 114 -24.55 20.10 -16.49
CA LEU A 114 -25.86 19.86 -15.92
C LEU A 114 -26.87 20.57 -16.82
N GLU A 115 -27.46 19.85 -17.76
CA GLU A 115 -28.57 20.36 -18.54
C GLU A 115 -29.71 20.70 -17.58
N ALA A 116 -30.06 21.98 -17.52
CA ALA A 116 -31.15 22.45 -16.68
C ALA A 116 -32.46 21.90 -17.25
N VAL A 117 -32.95 20.80 -16.66
CA VAL A 117 -34.30 20.30 -16.94
C VAL A 117 -35.29 21.27 -16.31
N GLU A 118 -36.03 22.00 -17.14
CA GLU A 118 -37.17 22.77 -16.70
C GLU A 118 -38.25 21.81 -16.19
N VAL A 119 -38.35 21.66 -14.87
CA VAL A 119 -39.41 20.85 -14.25
C VAL A 119 -40.68 21.67 -14.24
N THR A 120 -41.55 21.45 -15.21
CA THR A 120 -42.91 21.99 -15.19
C THR A 120 -43.73 21.22 -14.15
N TYR A 121 -43.86 21.79 -12.95
CA TYR A 121 -44.77 21.27 -11.93
C TYR A 121 -46.21 21.50 -12.38
N THR A 122 -46.80 20.45 -12.94
CA THR A 122 -48.25 20.35 -13.06
C THR A 122 -48.78 19.93 -11.68
N ASN A 123 -49.33 20.89 -10.94
CA ASN A 123 -50.03 20.59 -9.70
C ASN A 123 -51.31 19.80 -10.03
N PHE A 124 -51.21 18.48 -10.14
CA PHE A 124 -52.36 17.58 -10.26
C PHE A 124 -52.98 17.25 -8.89
N TYR A 125 -53.09 18.24 -8.00
CA TYR A 125 -53.90 18.07 -6.80
C TYR A 125 -55.38 18.21 -7.18
N GLN A 126 -55.98 17.12 -7.66
CA GLN A 126 -57.41 16.92 -7.51
C GLN A 126 -57.67 16.43 -6.07
N PRO A 127 -58.49 17.12 -5.26
CA PRO A 127 -58.92 16.59 -3.98
C PRO A 127 -59.96 15.49 -4.24
N HIS A 128 -59.50 14.28 -4.56
CA HIS A 128 -60.36 13.11 -4.52
C HIS A 128 -60.62 12.77 -3.06
N SER A 129 -61.70 13.35 -2.53
CA SER A 129 -62.26 12.99 -1.23
C SER A 129 -62.99 11.66 -1.41
N SER A 130 -62.24 10.55 -1.42
CA SER A 130 -62.81 9.20 -1.40
C SER A 130 -62.13 8.41 -0.28
N THR A 131 -62.80 8.37 0.87
CA THR A 131 -62.48 7.49 1.98
C THR A 131 -62.84 6.06 1.59
N GLU A 132 -61.96 5.39 0.85
CA GLU A 132 -61.99 3.93 0.73
C GLU A 132 -60.73 3.38 1.40
N PHE A 133 -60.87 3.11 2.70
CA PHE A 133 -59.86 2.44 3.50
C PHE A 133 -59.73 0.99 3.03
N GLN A 134 -58.79 0.72 2.13
CA GLN A 134 -58.37 -0.63 1.79
C GLN A 134 -57.51 -1.14 2.97
N PRO A 135 -57.87 -2.26 3.64
CA PRO A 135 -57.09 -2.76 4.75
C PRO A 135 -55.71 -3.21 4.27
N SER A 136 -54.67 -2.54 4.75
CA SER A 136 -53.26 -2.93 4.55
C SER A 136 -53.00 -4.32 5.12
N ILE A 137 -52.33 -5.18 4.33
CA ILE A 137 -51.79 -6.49 4.74
C ILE A 137 -50.80 -6.41 5.91
N PHE A 138 -50.31 -5.23 6.27
CA PHE A 138 -49.36 -5.01 7.36
C PHE A 138 -50.02 -4.40 8.60
N GLN A 139 -51.23 -4.84 8.97
CA GLN A 139 -51.77 -4.52 10.30
C GLN A 139 -51.32 -5.57 11.33
N PRO A 140 -50.91 -5.15 12.54
CA PRO A 140 -50.54 -6.08 13.59
C PRO A 140 -51.76 -6.92 14.02
N PRO A 141 -51.55 -8.16 14.49
CA PRO A 141 -52.65 -9.06 14.86
C PRO A 141 -53.47 -8.47 16.00
N ARG A 142 -54.79 -8.41 15.81
CA ARG A 142 -55.72 -8.06 16.90
C ARG A 142 -56.01 -9.32 17.70
N LYS A 143 -55.90 -9.23 19.03
CA LYS A 143 -56.22 -10.34 19.94
C LYS A 143 -57.73 -10.58 19.96
N GLY A 144 -58.15 -11.78 19.58
CA GLY A 144 -59.44 -12.38 19.83
C GLY A 144 -59.22 -13.82 20.25
#